data_AF-A0AAF3FGG4-F1
#
_entry.id   AF-A0AAF3FGG4-F1
#
_cell.length_a   1.000
_cell.length_b   1.000
_cell.length_c   1.000
_cell.angle_alpha   90.00
_cell.angle_beta   90.00
_cell.angle_gamma   90.00
#
_symmetry.space_group_name_H-M   'P 1'
#
loop_
_entity.id
_entity.type
_entity.pdbx_description
1 polymer ?
#
loop_
_entity_poly.entity_id
_entity_poly.type
_entity_poly.pdbx_seq_one_letter_code
_entity_poly.pdbx_strand_id
1 'polypeptide(L)'
;MKAVFFSLDGLDPALFLSRAEPGEGDHCAHFQKFHAYSTHDSVVLPLAESLGILSALNNRLPEYTSRIIIELWDRNGAPYVKAYYRMSSRSHDVLDVSSQVRKCETDECPLAVFISCCDEYRLEKLSNVCSNAAKVRTKIWSPLLDVCRFDTVAALIVVIILAALFKKERAKNSYRV
;
A
#
# COMPACT_ATOMS: atom_id res chain seq x y z
N MET A 1 -2.25 -8.62 -8.65
CA MET A 1 -1.78 -7.57 -7.73
C MET A 1 -1.01 -6.55 -8.57
N LYS A 2 -1.41 -5.27 -8.58
CA LYS A 2 -0.72 -4.17 -9.30
C LYS A 2 -0.09 -3.26 -8.24
N ALA A 3 1.08 -2.70 -8.48
CA ALA A 3 1.84 -1.99 -7.45
C ALA A 3 2.37 -0.66 -7.96
N VAL A 4 2.39 0.36 -7.12
CA VAL A 4 3.04 1.65 -7.36
C VAL A 4 4.24 1.71 -6.42
N PHE A 5 5.42 1.97 -6.96
CA PHE A 5 6.66 2.03 -6.20
C PHE A 5 7.22 3.45 -6.23
N PHE A 6 7.60 3.96 -5.07
CA PHE A 6 8.35 5.20 -4.92
C PHE A 6 9.71 4.82 -4.34
N SER A 7 10.79 5.10 -5.07
CA SER A 7 12.15 5.01 -4.54
C SER A 7 12.65 6.43 -4.29
N LEU A 8 12.95 6.77 -3.05
CA LEU A 8 13.48 8.07 -2.65
C LEU A 8 14.95 7.89 -2.27
N ASP A 9 15.84 7.93 -3.25
CA ASP A 9 17.27 7.91 -3.00
C ASP A 9 17.82 9.35 -3.00
N GLY A 10 18.01 9.89 -1.79
CA GLY A 10 18.97 11.00 -1.60
C GLY A 10 18.42 12.42 -1.41
N LEU A 11 17.26 12.65 -0.78
CA LEU A 11 16.81 14.01 -0.43
C LEU A 11 16.37 14.21 1.01
N ASP A 12 16.57 15.45 1.46
CA ASP A 12 16.29 15.97 2.80
C ASP A 12 14.79 15.79 3.13
N PRO A 13 14.45 15.25 4.32
CA PRO A 13 13.12 14.75 4.68
C PRO A 13 12.05 15.85 4.86
N ALA A 14 12.44 17.13 4.87
CA ALA A 14 11.53 18.25 5.10
C ALA A 14 10.53 18.47 3.94
N LEU A 15 10.82 17.98 2.73
CA LEU A 15 10.04 18.34 1.55
C LEU A 15 8.81 17.44 1.30
N PHE A 16 8.75 16.23 1.89
CA PHE A 16 7.69 15.25 1.56
C PHE A 16 6.82 14.80 2.75
N LEU A 17 7.23 15.09 3.99
CA LEU A 17 6.49 14.73 5.19
C LEU A 17 5.87 15.97 5.86
N SER A 18 4.76 16.45 5.31
CA SER A 18 3.77 17.19 6.12
C SER A 18 2.84 16.24 6.90
N ARG A 19 3.22 14.95 7.07
CA ARG A 19 2.44 13.98 7.84
C ARG A 19 3.25 12.85 8.46
N ALA A 20 4.41 13.17 9.03
CA ALA A 20 4.94 12.40 10.15
C ALA A 20 5.11 13.39 11.30
N GLU A 21 4.09 13.54 12.13
CA GLU A 21 4.27 14.14 13.46
C GLU A 21 5.15 13.15 14.24
N PRO A 22 6.41 13.49 14.56
CA PRO A 22 7.22 12.61 15.39
C PRO A 22 6.62 12.64 16.80
N GLY A 23 6.11 11.51 17.25
CA GLY A 23 5.83 11.31 18.67
C GLY A 23 7.13 11.56 19.44
N GLU A 24 7.07 12.45 20.41
CA GLU A 24 8.19 12.81 21.27
C GLU A 24 8.71 11.57 22.01
N GLY A 25 9.85 11.03 21.56
CA GLY A 25 10.54 9.94 22.22
C GLY A 25 11.22 8.87 21.37
N ASP A 26 11.15 8.89 20.03
CA ASP A 26 11.80 7.84 19.21
C ASP A 26 13.12 8.31 18.57
N HIS A 27 14.24 7.85 19.14
CA HIS A 27 15.60 8.14 18.66
C HIS A 27 16.01 7.28 17.44
N CYS A 28 15.07 6.55 16.84
CA CYS A 28 15.25 5.84 15.58
C CYS A 28 14.26 6.36 14.54
N ALA A 29 14.46 7.59 14.05
CA ALA A 29 13.81 8.06 12.83
C ALA A 29 14.30 7.21 11.64
N HIS A 30 13.65 6.08 11.41
CA HIS A 30 13.93 5.22 10.26
C HIS A 30 13.47 5.93 8.99
N PHE A 31 14.43 6.54 8.28
CA PHE A 31 14.20 7.11 6.96
C PHE A 31 13.80 6.00 5.99
N GLN A 32 12.56 6.04 5.51
CA GLN A 32 12.07 5.12 4.49
C GLN A 32 12.60 5.57 3.12
N LYS A 33 13.50 4.77 2.55
CA LYS A 33 14.03 4.99 1.19
C LYS A 33 13.13 4.45 0.09
N PHE A 34 12.18 3.60 0.46
CA PHE A 34 11.34 2.88 -0.49
C PHE A 34 9.91 2.77 0.04
N HIS A 35 8.95 3.19 -0.77
CA HIS A 35 7.53 3.03 -0.49
C HIS A 35 6.89 2.20 -1.60
N ALA A 36 6.19 1.15 -1.21
CA ALA A 36 5.44 0.30 -2.12
C ALA A 36 3.95 0.33 -1.76
N TYR A 37 3.11 0.69 -2.71
CA TYR A 37 1.67 0.70 -2.58
C TYR A 37 1.07 -0.35 -3.52
N SER A 38 0.48 -1.40 -2.96
CA SER A 38 -0.26 -2.39 -3.74
C SER A 38 -1.71 -1.98 -3.88
N THR A 39 -2.22 -1.92 -5.10
CA THR A 39 -3.57 -1.41 -5.39
C THR A 39 -4.20 -2.06 -6.63
N HIS A 40 -5.36 -1.54 -7.04
CA HIS A 40 -6.12 -1.95 -8.20
C HIS A 40 -5.87 -1.00 -9.39
N ASP A 41 -6.24 -1.43 -10.60
CA ASP A 41 -6.21 -0.58 -11.81
C ASP A 41 -7.03 0.70 -11.66
N SER A 42 -8.12 0.64 -10.92
CA SER A 42 -8.94 1.79 -10.56
C SER A 42 -8.18 2.91 -9.86
N VAL A 43 -6.97 2.66 -9.34
CA VAL A 43 -6.07 3.67 -8.79
C VAL A 43 -4.89 3.94 -9.70
N VAL A 44 -4.31 2.92 -10.32
CA VAL A 44 -3.14 3.07 -11.22
C VAL A 44 -3.49 3.91 -12.45
N LEU A 45 -4.67 3.67 -13.05
CA LEU A 45 -5.10 4.38 -14.24
C LEU A 45 -5.32 5.89 -14.01
N PRO A 46 -6.11 6.33 -13.01
CA PRO A 46 -6.24 7.76 -12.74
C PRO A 46 -4.95 8.40 -12.23
N LEU A 47 -4.07 7.65 -11.55
CA LEU A 47 -2.73 8.15 -11.21
C LEU A 47 -1.91 8.43 -12.47
N ALA A 48 -1.87 7.48 -13.40
CA ALA A 48 -1.19 7.66 -14.69
C ALA A 48 -1.76 8.84 -15.50
N GLU A 49 -3.08 9.02 -15.48
CA GLU A 49 -3.75 10.15 -16.11
C GLU A 49 -3.39 11.49 -15.44
N SER A 50 -3.41 11.53 -14.10
CA SER A 50 -3.05 12.74 -13.35
C SER A 50 -1.61 13.19 -13.64
N LEU A 51 -0.69 12.22 -13.74
CA LEU A 51 0.71 12.47 -14.12
C LEU A 51 0.87 12.83 -15.60
N GLY A 52 -0.13 12.57 -16.45
CA GLY A 52 -0.07 12.80 -17.91
C GLY A 52 0.59 11.69 -18.72
N ILE A 53 1.06 10.63 -18.06
CA ILE A 53 1.81 9.55 -18.69
C ILE A 53 0.92 8.55 -19.46
N LEU A 54 -0.41 8.64 -19.34
CA LEU A 54 -1.33 7.71 -20.01
C LEU A 54 -1.18 7.74 -21.55
N SER A 55 -0.86 8.92 -22.08
CA SER A 55 -0.56 9.12 -23.51
C SER A 55 0.62 8.27 -23.98
N ALA A 56 1.67 8.18 -23.16
CA ALA A 56 2.86 7.34 -23.41
C ALA A 56 2.51 5.84 -23.45
N LEU A 57 1.41 5.45 -22.82
CA LEU A 57 0.92 4.07 -22.78
C LEU A 57 0.00 3.73 -23.95
N ASN A 58 -0.10 4.60 -24.96
CA ASN A 58 -1.05 4.48 -26.07
C ASN A 58 -2.50 4.29 -25.58
N ASN A 59 -2.87 4.93 -24.46
CA ASN A 59 -4.19 4.81 -23.83
C ASN A 59 -4.62 3.35 -23.54
N ARG A 60 -3.67 2.45 -23.34
CA ARG A 60 -3.95 1.06 -22.98
C ARG A 60 -4.23 0.92 -21.50
N LEU A 61 -5.11 -0.02 -21.15
CA LEU A 61 -5.37 -0.36 -19.76
C LEU A 61 -4.14 -1.04 -19.14
N PRO A 62 -3.82 -0.75 -17.87
CA PRO A 62 -2.70 -1.40 -17.19
C PRO A 62 -2.91 -2.91 -17.09
N GLU A 63 -1.95 -3.70 -17.56
CA GLU A 63 -2.01 -5.16 -17.47
C GLU A 63 -1.81 -5.66 -16.03
N TYR A 64 -2.04 -6.95 -15.81
CA TYR A 64 -1.78 -7.57 -14.53
C TYR A 64 -0.30 -7.38 -14.13
N THR A 65 -0.06 -6.93 -12.89
CA THR A 65 1.28 -6.54 -12.35
C THR A 65 1.95 -5.33 -13.00
N SER A 66 1.18 -4.50 -13.71
CA SER A 66 1.64 -3.17 -14.12
C SER A 66 2.09 -2.36 -12.90
N ARG A 67 3.09 -1.49 -13.10
CA ARG A 67 3.60 -0.63 -12.04
C ARG A 67 4.10 0.70 -12.58
N ILE A 68 3.85 1.75 -11.81
CA ILE A 68 4.49 3.05 -11.97
C ILE A 68 5.60 3.09 -10.92
N ILE A 69 6.81 3.46 -11.33
CA ILE A 69 7.97 3.61 -10.46
C ILE A 69 8.36 5.08 -10.54
N ILE A 70 8.41 5.76 -9.41
CA ILE A 70 8.87 7.14 -9.34
C ILE A 70 10.13 7.14 -8.49
N GLU A 71 11.23 7.55 -9.09
CA GLU A 71 12.53 7.63 -8.46
C GLU A 71 12.92 9.08 -8.26
N LEU A 72 13.39 9.39 -7.08
CA LEU A 72 13.99 10.68 -6.76
C LEU A 72 15.50 10.53 -6.79
N TRP A 73 16.16 11.46 -7.47
CA TRP A 73 17.58 11.48 -7.70
C TRP A 73 18.16 12.86 -7.35
N ASP A 74 19.47 12.90 -7.08
CA ASP A 74 20.23 14.13 -6.89
C ASP A 74 21.41 14.18 -7.87
N ARG A 75 21.57 15.32 -8.55
CA ARG A 75 22.74 15.63 -9.37
C ARG A 75 23.31 16.97 -8.92
N ASN A 76 24.47 16.92 -8.28
CA ASN A 76 25.21 18.11 -7.82
C ASN A 76 24.39 19.01 -6.87
N GLY A 77 23.55 18.43 -6.02
CA GLY A 77 22.67 19.17 -5.11
C GLY A 77 21.38 19.68 -5.75
N ALA A 78 21.12 19.33 -7.01
CA ALA A 78 19.88 19.62 -7.71
C ALA A 78 19.00 18.35 -7.78
N PRO A 79 17.88 18.32 -7.04
CA PRO A 79 17.00 17.16 -7.03
C PRO A 79 16.11 17.08 -8.28
N TYR A 80 16.02 15.88 -8.84
CA TYR A 80 15.18 15.59 -10.00
C TYR A 80 14.50 14.23 -9.87
N VAL A 81 13.39 14.07 -10.59
CA VAL A 81 12.54 12.89 -10.58
C VAL A 81 12.67 12.17 -11.92
N LYS A 82 12.74 10.84 -11.84
CA LYS A 82 12.58 9.93 -12.96
C LYS A 82 11.35 9.07 -12.76
N ALA A 83 10.49 9.01 -13.76
CA ALA A 83 9.29 8.21 -13.75
C ALA A 83 9.42 7.08 -14.76
N TYR A 84 9.10 5.87 -14.33
CA TYR A 84 9.11 4.69 -15.16
C TYR A 84 7.77 3.98 -15.11
N TYR A 85 7.45 3.31 -16.22
CA TYR A 85 6.28 2.47 -16.32
C TYR A 85 6.64 1.08 -16.83
N ARG A 86 6.17 0.06 -16.14
CA ARG A 86 6.25 -1.32 -16.62
C ARG A 86 4.85 -1.85 -16.86
N MET A 87 4.58 -2.21 -18.11
CA MET A 87 3.26 -2.64 -18.57
C MET A 87 2.87 -4.01 -18.01
N SER A 88 3.75 -5.01 -18.13
CA SER A 88 3.43 -6.40 -17.78
C SER A 88 4.55 -7.08 -17.00
N SER A 89 4.24 -8.22 -16.38
CA SER A 89 5.26 -9.12 -15.82
C SER A 89 6.05 -9.89 -16.88
N ARG A 90 5.50 -10.04 -18.08
CA ARG A 90 6.08 -10.85 -19.16
C ARG A 90 7.15 -10.11 -19.94
N SER A 91 7.08 -8.78 -19.98
CA SER A 91 8.14 -7.92 -20.49
C SER A 91 9.08 -7.54 -19.34
N HIS A 92 10.38 -7.62 -19.61
CA HIS A 92 11.41 -7.02 -18.74
C HIS A 92 11.56 -5.52 -19.00
N ASP A 93 10.96 -5.03 -20.08
CA ASP A 93 11.04 -3.64 -20.51
C ASP A 93 10.37 -2.72 -19.50
N VAL A 94 11.15 -1.74 -19.06
CA VAL A 94 10.73 -0.61 -18.24
C VAL A 94 10.82 0.60 -19.14
N LEU A 95 9.67 1.24 -19.39
CA LEU A 95 9.60 2.44 -20.20
C LEU A 95 9.95 3.64 -19.33
N ASP A 96 10.91 4.44 -19.75
CA ASP A 96 11.12 5.78 -19.18
C ASP A 96 9.96 6.67 -19.64
N VAL A 97 9.20 7.16 -18.67
CA VAL A 97 8.05 8.05 -18.89
C VAL A 97 8.28 9.45 -18.29
N SER A 98 9.52 9.78 -17.95
CA SER A 98 9.89 11.01 -17.24
C SER A 98 9.55 12.27 -18.06
N SER A 99 9.86 12.26 -19.36
CA SER A 99 9.57 13.36 -20.29
C SER A 99 8.09 13.46 -20.69
N GLN A 100 7.25 12.51 -20.27
CA GLN A 100 5.81 12.51 -20.53
C GLN A 100 5.01 12.91 -19.28
N VAL A 101 5.67 13.10 -18.15
CA VAL A 101 5.02 13.69 -16.98
C VAL A 101 4.62 15.13 -17.31
N ARG A 102 3.42 15.56 -16.92
CA ARG A 102 2.94 16.92 -17.16
C ARG A 102 3.98 17.95 -16.69
N LYS A 103 4.25 18.92 -17.54
CA LYS A 103 5.20 20.02 -17.32
C LYS A 103 6.68 19.59 -17.25
N CYS A 104 7.00 18.30 -17.39
CA CYS A 104 8.36 17.83 -17.56
C CYS A 104 8.67 17.72 -19.06
N GLU A 105 9.76 18.34 -19.51
CA GLU A 105 10.17 18.32 -20.93
C GLU A 105 11.40 17.43 -21.19
N THR A 106 12.09 17.03 -20.11
CA THR A 106 13.33 16.27 -20.13
C THR A 106 13.19 14.99 -19.32
N ASP A 107 14.11 14.05 -19.53
CA ASP A 107 14.15 12.79 -18.77
C ASP A 107 14.62 12.98 -17.31
N GLU A 108 14.97 14.20 -16.92
CA GLU A 108 15.39 14.58 -15.57
C GLU A 108 14.50 15.72 -15.10
N CYS A 109 13.30 15.37 -14.63
CA CYS A 109 12.32 16.38 -14.28
C CYS A 109 12.69 17.05 -12.95
N PRO A 110 12.91 18.38 -12.88
CA PRO A 110 13.22 19.03 -11.62
C PRO A 110 12.13 18.78 -10.58
N LEU A 111 12.52 18.48 -9.34
CA LEU A 111 11.56 18.11 -8.28
C LEU A 111 10.46 19.16 -8.06
N ALA A 112 10.81 20.45 -8.12
CA ALA A 112 9.84 21.55 -7.97
C ALA A 112 8.77 21.57 -9.08
N VAL A 113 9.17 21.22 -10.32
CA VAL A 113 8.26 21.11 -11.46
C VAL A 113 7.38 19.88 -11.30
N PHE A 114 7.95 18.75 -10.89
CA PHE A 114 7.20 17.53 -10.63
C PHE A 114 6.13 17.71 -9.55
N ILE A 115 6.44 18.36 -8.43
CA ILE A 115 5.45 18.59 -7.35
C ILE A 115 4.27 19.43 -7.84
N SER A 116 4.50 20.39 -8.74
CA SER A 116 3.46 21.24 -9.31
C SER A 116 2.83 20.69 -10.61
N CYS A 117 3.18 19.47 -11.03
CA CYS A 117 2.65 18.85 -12.26
C CYS A 117 1.13 18.72 -12.23
N CYS A 118 0.60 18.53 -11.03
CA CYS A 118 -0.67 17.86 -10.82
C CYS A 118 -1.54 18.60 -9.79
N ASP A 119 -1.27 19.89 -9.59
CA ASP A 119 -2.02 20.76 -8.67
C ASP A 119 -3.52 20.80 -9.00
N GLU A 120 -3.89 20.71 -10.27
CA GLU A 120 -5.29 20.65 -10.73
C GLU A 120 -6.04 19.40 -10.21
N TYR A 121 -5.31 18.32 -9.91
CA TYR A 121 -5.85 17.08 -9.35
C TYR A 121 -5.71 17.01 -7.83
N ARG A 122 -5.04 17.98 -7.22
CA ARG A 122 -4.78 18.00 -5.78
C ARG A 122 -5.97 18.61 -5.04
N LEU A 123 -6.64 17.79 -4.24
CA LEU A 123 -7.74 18.24 -3.40
C LEU A 123 -7.19 18.80 -2.08
N GLU A 124 -7.53 20.05 -1.75
CA GLU A 124 -7.22 20.62 -0.43
C GLU A 124 -7.97 19.87 0.70
N LYS A 125 -9.24 19.54 0.46
CA LYS A 125 -10.09 18.78 1.39
C LYS A 125 -11.04 17.85 0.66
N LEU A 126 -10.99 16.56 1.01
CA LEU A 126 -11.88 15.54 0.49
C LEU A 126 -13.37 15.83 0.78
N SER A 127 -13.66 16.44 1.93
CA SER A 127 -15.03 16.79 2.36
C SER A 127 -15.71 17.83 1.46
N ASN A 128 -14.93 18.68 0.80
CA ASN A 128 -15.46 19.78 0.00
C ASN A 128 -15.94 19.27 -1.37
N VAL A 129 -15.29 18.23 -1.89
CA VAL A 129 -15.63 17.64 -3.20
C VAL A 129 -16.59 16.45 -3.03
N CYS A 130 -16.40 15.66 -1.98
CA CYS A 130 -17.21 14.49 -1.70
C CYS A 130 -18.07 14.77 -0.46
N SER A 131 -19.38 15.01 -0.66
CA SER A 131 -20.36 15.29 0.41
C SER A 131 -20.47 14.19 1.48
N ASN A 132 -19.85 13.01 1.25
CA ASN A 132 -19.91 11.84 2.13
C ASN A 132 -18.53 11.20 2.43
N ALA A 133 -17.43 11.91 2.25
CA ALA A 133 -16.07 11.36 2.47
C ALA A 133 -15.85 10.75 3.86
N ALA A 134 -16.56 11.26 4.89
CA ALA A 134 -16.46 10.80 6.27
C ALA A 134 -17.15 9.44 6.56
N LYS A 135 -17.64 8.71 5.54
CA LYS A 135 -18.36 7.45 5.74
C LYS A 135 -17.78 6.24 5.02
N VAL A 136 -16.51 6.28 4.61
CA VAL A 136 -15.77 5.01 4.42
C VAL A 136 -15.39 4.50 5.80
N ARG A 137 -16.38 3.96 6.51
CA ARG A 137 -16.14 3.11 7.67
C ARG A 137 -15.38 1.91 7.10
N THR A 138 -14.09 1.85 7.34
CA THR A 138 -13.32 0.61 7.20
C THR A 138 -13.94 -0.40 8.14
N LYS A 139 -15.02 -1.07 7.70
CA LYS A 139 -15.18 -2.48 8.04
C LYS A 139 -14.13 -3.21 7.22
N ILE A 140 -12.85 -3.00 7.60
CA ILE A 140 -11.88 -4.06 7.48
C ILE A 140 -12.51 -5.17 8.31
N TRP A 141 -13.12 -6.13 7.64
CA TRP A 141 -13.25 -7.45 8.22
C TRP A 141 -11.81 -7.84 8.51
N SER A 142 -11.43 -7.79 9.77
CA SER A 142 -10.31 -8.53 10.30
C SER A 142 -10.83 -9.94 10.57
N PRO A 143 -10.78 -10.90 9.63
CA PRO A 143 -11.06 -12.30 9.98
C PRO A 143 -9.95 -12.91 10.84
N LEU A 144 -8.96 -12.13 11.30
CA LEU A 144 -7.76 -12.62 11.97
C LEU A 144 -7.68 -12.31 13.48
N LEU A 145 -8.70 -11.70 14.10
CA LEU A 145 -8.66 -11.42 15.55
C LEU A 145 -9.85 -11.94 16.37
N ASP A 146 -10.80 -12.66 15.77
CA ASP A 146 -11.92 -13.29 16.51
C ASP A 146 -11.88 -14.83 16.56
N VAL A 147 -10.77 -15.48 16.20
CA VAL A 147 -10.63 -16.94 16.39
C VAL A 147 -10.18 -17.32 17.81
N CYS A 148 -9.66 -16.39 18.60
CA CYS A 148 -9.05 -16.75 19.89
C CYS A 148 -9.93 -16.60 21.13
N ARG A 149 -11.25 -16.40 21.01
CA ARG A 149 -12.08 -16.14 22.21
C ARG A 149 -13.40 -16.87 22.37
N PHE A 150 -13.66 -17.93 21.59
CA PHE A 150 -14.89 -18.72 21.79
C PHE A 150 -14.77 -20.25 21.96
N ASP A 151 -13.59 -20.86 21.86
CA ASP A 151 -13.49 -22.34 21.97
C ASP A 151 -12.67 -22.89 23.14
N THR A 152 -12.38 -22.10 24.19
CA THR A 152 -11.80 -22.68 25.42
C THR A 152 -12.85 -23.36 26.30
N VAL A 153 -14.05 -22.79 26.38
CA VAL A 153 -15.13 -23.34 27.23
C VAL A 153 -15.72 -24.60 26.61
N ALA A 154 -15.95 -24.62 25.29
CA ALA A 154 -16.45 -25.81 24.60
C ALA A 154 -15.44 -26.96 24.68
N ALA A 155 -14.14 -26.69 24.48
CA ALA A 155 -13.09 -27.70 24.63
C ALA A 155 -13.01 -28.24 26.06
N LEU A 156 -13.14 -27.39 27.09
CA LEU A 156 -13.17 -27.83 28.49
C LEU A 156 -14.39 -28.68 28.81
N ILE A 157 -15.57 -28.33 28.29
CA ILE A 157 -16.79 -29.13 28.47
C ILE A 157 -16.64 -30.51 27.82
N VAL A 158 -16.09 -30.59 26.61
CA VAL A 158 -15.85 -31.88 25.94
C VAL A 158 -14.85 -32.73 26.73
N VAL A 159 -13.77 -32.15 27.24
CA VAL A 159 -12.79 -32.88 28.07
C VAL A 159 -13.43 -33.41 29.35
N ILE A 160 -14.27 -32.62 30.01
CA ILE A 160 -14.98 -33.05 31.23
C ILE A 160 -15.94 -34.20 30.93
N ILE A 161 -16.70 -34.13 29.82
CA ILE A 161 -17.62 -35.19 29.41
C ILE A 161 -16.84 -36.49 29.10
N LEU A 162 -15.74 -36.40 28.35
CA LEU A 162 -14.90 -37.57 28.05
C LEU A 162 -14.32 -38.19 29.32
N ALA A 163 -13.84 -37.38 30.26
CA ALA A 163 -13.33 -37.87 31.54
C ALA A 163 -14.43 -38.57 32.38
N ALA A 164 -15.65 -38.05 32.36
CA ALA A 164 -16.79 -38.67 33.06
C ALA A 164 -17.19 -40.02 32.42
N LEU A 165 -17.19 -40.10 31.09
CA LEU A 165 -17.44 -41.35 30.37
C LEU A 165 -16.36 -42.38 30.66
N PHE A 166 -15.09 -41.99 30.66
CA PHE A 166 -13.97 -42.88 30.97
C PHE A 166 -14.03 -43.43 32.41
N LYS A 167 -14.44 -42.59 33.38
CA LYS A 167 -14.66 -43.02 34.76
C LYS A 167 -15.80 -44.03 34.88
N LYS A 168 -16.90 -43.81 34.15
CA LYS A 168 -18.06 -44.71 34.11
C LYS A 168 -17.70 -46.07 33.52
N GLU A 169 -16.84 -46.10 32.51
CA GLU A 169 -16.39 -47.32 31.85
C GLU A 169 -15.40 -48.12 32.73
N ARG A 170 -14.48 -47.44 33.43
CA ARG A 170 -13.66 -48.09 34.47
C ARG A 170 -14.47 -48.65 35.63
N ALA A 171 -15.51 -47.96 36.08
CA ALA A 171 -16.39 -48.47 37.14
C ALA A 171 -17.13 -49.74 36.69
N LYS A 172 -17.65 -49.78 35.46
CA LYS A 172 -18.29 -51.00 34.92
C LYS A 172 -17.30 -52.17 34.76
N ASN A 173 -16.06 -51.90 34.36
CA ASN A 173 -15.06 -52.95 34.19
C ASN A 173 -14.50 -53.48 35.54
N SER A 174 -14.69 -52.75 36.64
CA SER A 174 -14.32 -53.21 37.99
C SER A 174 -15.34 -54.18 38.62
N TYR A 175 -16.53 -54.34 38.05
CA TYR A 175 -17.57 -55.30 38.51
C TYR A 175 -17.68 -56.53 37.59
N ARG A 176 -16.69 -56.75 36.70
CA ARG A 176 -16.62 -57.90 35.81
C ARG A 176 -15.31 -58.67 36.06
N VAL A 177 -15.16 -59.14 37.31
CA VAL A 177 -14.25 -60.20 37.76
C VAL A 177 -15.08 -61.13 38.63
#